data_AF-A0A944W597-F1
#
_entry.id   AF-A0A944W597-F1
#
_cell.length_a   1.000
_cell.length_b   1.000
_cell.length_c   1.000
_cell.angle_alpha   90.00
_cell.angle_beta   90.00
_cell.angle_gamma   90.00
#
_symmetry.space_group_name_H-M   'P 1'
#
loop_
_entity.id
_entity.type
_entity.pdbx_description
1 polymer ?
#
loop_
_entity_poly.entity_id
_entity_poly.type
_entity_poly.pdbx_seq_one_letter_code
_entity_poly.pdbx_strand_id
1 'polypeptide(L)'
;MTADSLILRLPSSTQSVSAFHSLLRTTQAAAREAAQSSPEGAAAFASSPAPQLIFEVTDASDDGLSLEFRFAEASAEHAPHPVSAMAFEAFLDGLSSYIKSSPMRTLWGDVPTRGERSGQESGPLDDRMEQVLSELERLGDIELSSGVRRIRLTSGGVEITP
;
A
#
# COMPACT_ATOMS: atom_id res chain seq x y z
N MET A 1 -5.36 -19.46 0.81
CA MET A 1 -6.22 -18.62 -0.04
C MET A 1 -5.43 -17.35 -0.29
N THR A 2 -4.90 -17.19 -1.49
CA THR A 2 -4.24 -15.95 -1.91
C THR A 2 -5.34 -14.91 -2.08
N ALA A 3 -5.27 -13.80 -1.35
CA ALA A 3 -6.22 -12.71 -1.54
C ALA A 3 -5.77 -11.88 -2.73
N ASP A 4 -6.65 -11.78 -3.69
CA ASP A 4 -6.54 -11.06 -4.94
C ASP A 4 -6.96 -9.59 -4.82
N SER A 5 -7.20 -9.13 -3.58
CA SER A 5 -7.51 -7.75 -3.27
C SER A 5 -6.73 -7.20 -2.08
N LEU A 6 -6.57 -5.87 -2.09
CA LEU A 6 -6.03 -5.08 -0.99
C LEU A 6 -7.16 -4.21 -0.43
N ILE A 7 -7.44 -4.32 0.85
CA ILE A 7 -8.45 -3.51 1.53
C ILE A 7 -7.75 -2.38 2.28
N LEU A 8 -8.17 -1.13 2.02
CA LEU A 8 -7.83 0.04 2.82
C LEU A 8 -9.05 0.48 3.61
N ARG A 9 -8.91 0.54 4.93
CA ARG A 9 -9.90 1.10 5.84
C ARG A 9 -9.41 2.45 6.34
N LEU A 10 -10.26 3.46 6.17
CA LEU A 10 -10.06 4.83 6.60
C LEU A 10 -11.10 5.16 7.68
N PRO A 11 -10.76 6.02 8.66
CA PRO A 11 -11.69 6.43 9.70
C PRO A 11 -12.67 7.48 9.15
N SER A 12 -13.82 7.65 9.81
CA SER A 12 -14.84 8.67 9.45
C SER A 12 -14.46 10.11 9.80
N SER A 13 -13.20 10.48 9.61
CA SER A 13 -12.72 11.84 9.78
C SER A 13 -12.69 12.58 8.44
N THR A 14 -12.75 13.91 8.49
CA THR A 14 -12.59 14.74 7.30
C THR A 14 -11.19 14.56 6.72
N GLN A 15 -11.12 14.11 5.47
CA GLN A 15 -9.87 13.92 4.75
C GLN A 15 -9.71 14.97 3.64
N SER A 16 -8.47 15.42 3.41
CA SER A 16 -8.19 16.26 2.24
C SER A 16 -8.28 15.42 0.97
N VAL A 17 -9.00 15.93 -0.05
CA VAL A 17 -9.05 15.32 -1.39
C VAL A 17 -7.65 15.15 -1.97
N SER A 18 -6.76 16.13 -1.77
CA SER A 18 -5.38 16.03 -2.26
C SER A 18 -4.59 14.96 -1.52
N ALA A 19 -4.88 14.72 -0.24
CA ALA A 19 -4.22 13.69 0.53
C ALA A 19 -4.65 12.30 0.10
N PHE A 20 -5.96 12.10 -0.01
CA PHE A 20 -6.53 10.86 -0.51
C PHE A 20 -6.03 10.53 -1.93
N HIS A 21 -6.05 11.50 -2.85
CA HIS A 21 -5.53 11.30 -4.21
C HIS A 21 -4.03 10.99 -4.24
N SER A 22 -3.22 11.64 -3.39
CA SER A 22 -1.78 11.34 -3.28
C SER A 22 -1.54 9.91 -2.82
N LEU A 23 -2.30 9.44 -1.82
CA LEU A 23 -2.25 8.06 -1.36
C LEU A 23 -2.58 7.10 -2.51
N LEU A 24 -3.70 7.30 -3.21
CA LEU A 24 -4.11 6.41 -4.30
C LEU A 24 -3.02 6.26 -5.37
N ARG A 25 -2.43 7.39 -5.80
CA ARG A 25 -1.34 7.38 -6.78
C ARG A 25 -0.08 6.69 -6.26
N THR A 26 0.26 6.93 -5.00
CA THR A 26 1.46 6.36 -4.38
C THR A 26 1.32 4.86 -4.18
N THR A 27 0.17 4.40 -3.67
CA THR A 27 -0.17 2.97 -3.55
C THR A 27 -0.15 2.28 -4.91
N GLN A 28 -0.71 2.90 -5.95
CA GLN A 28 -0.65 2.35 -7.31
C GLN A 28 0.78 2.17 -7.82
N ALA A 29 1.62 3.20 -7.67
CA ALA A 29 3.02 3.12 -8.07
C ALA A 29 3.76 2.04 -7.27
N ALA A 30 3.54 1.99 -5.96
CA ALA A 30 4.17 1.03 -5.07
C ALA A 30 3.77 -0.41 -5.34
N ALA A 31 2.48 -0.69 -5.49
CA ALA A 31 2.01 -2.04 -5.79
C ALA A 31 2.50 -2.51 -7.17
N ARG A 32 2.56 -1.61 -8.16
CA ARG A 32 3.11 -1.92 -9.48
C ARG A 32 4.60 -2.20 -9.43
N GLU A 33 5.38 -1.34 -8.77
CA GLU A 33 6.83 -1.52 -8.62
C GLU A 33 7.16 -2.80 -7.84
N ALA A 34 6.40 -3.09 -6.76
CA ALA A 34 6.53 -4.34 -6.02
C ALA A 34 6.27 -5.57 -6.91
N ALA A 35 5.21 -5.55 -7.71
CA ALA A 35 4.93 -6.65 -8.64
C ALA A 35 6.02 -6.83 -9.69
N GLN A 36 6.54 -5.72 -10.24
CA GLN A 36 7.60 -5.71 -11.26
C GLN A 36 8.97 -6.17 -10.73
N SER A 37 9.13 -6.37 -9.43
CA SER A 37 10.33 -7.00 -8.85
C SER A 37 10.45 -8.49 -9.21
N SER A 38 9.37 -9.12 -9.67
CA SER A 38 9.34 -10.50 -10.19
C SER A 38 9.29 -10.53 -11.72
N PRO A 39 9.90 -11.54 -12.38
CA PRO A 39 9.77 -11.73 -13.83
C PRO A 39 8.32 -11.86 -14.30
N GLU A 40 7.49 -12.58 -13.54
CA GLU A 40 6.08 -12.81 -13.83
C GLU A 40 5.28 -11.50 -13.78
N GLY A 41 5.50 -10.67 -12.75
CA GLY A 41 4.84 -9.37 -12.62
C GLY A 41 5.33 -8.37 -13.66
N ALA A 42 6.62 -8.35 -13.95
CA ALA A 42 7.19 -7.54 -15.02
C ALA A 42 6.54 -7.88 -16.38
N ALA A 43 6.40 -9.17 -16.69
CA ALA A 43 5.72 -9.64 -17.90
C ALA A 43 4.23 -9.23 -17.93
N ALA A 44 3.52 -9.37 -16.82
CA ALA A 44 2.12 -8.97 -16.70
C ALA A 44 1.91 -7.47 -16.97
N PHE A 45 2.80 -6.59 -16.48
CA PHE A 45 2.68 -5.14 -16.72
C PHE A 45 3.25 -4.67 -18.06
N ALA A 46 3.94 -5.54 -18.79
CA ALA A 46 4.40 -5.31 -20.16
C ALA A 46 3.40 -5.79 -21.22
N SER A 47 2.34 -6.53 -20.81
CA SER A 47 1.27 -6.98 -21.70
C SER A 47 0.40 -5.81 -22.19
N SER A 48 -0.41 -6.08 -23.21
CA SER A 48 -1.43 -5.16 -23.70
C SER A 48 -2.79 -5.87 -23.75
N PRO A 49 -3.81 -5.40 -23.02
CA PRO A 49 -3.79 -4.21 -22.16
C PRO A 49 -3.03 -4.45 -20.84
N ALA A 50 -2.26 -3.47 -20.39
CA ALA A 50 -1.58 -3.55 -19.11
C ALA A 50 -2.60 -3.45 -17.96
N PRO A 51 -2.47 -4.25 -16.89
CA PRO A 51 -3.36 -4.17 -15.74
C PRO A 51 -3.35 -2.78 -15.08
N GLN A 52 -4.53 -2.31 -14.69
CA GLN A 52 -4.74 -1.04 -14.01
C GLN A 52 -5.20 -1.30 -12.58
N LEU A 53 -4.71 -0.51 -11.62
CA LEU A 53 -5.23 -0.55 -10.27
C LEU A 53 -6.57 0.18 -10.26
N ILE A 54 -7.62 -0.55 -9.94
CA ILE A 54 -8.96 -0.01 -9.73
C ILE A 54 -9.35 -0.18 -8.27
N PHE A 55 -10.36 0.58 -7.84
CA PHE A 55 -10.93 0.42 -6.52
C PHE A 55 -12.46 0.47 -6.58
N GLU A 56 -13.09 -0.16 -5.59
CA GLU A 56 -14.50 0.01 -5.28
C GLU A 56 -14.68 0.34 -3.80
N VAL A 57 -15.76 1.06 -3.49
CA VAL A 57 -16.16 1.34 -2.11
C VAL A 57 -16.98 0.15 -1.62
N THR A 58 -16.46 -0.60 -0.66
CA THR A 58 -17.12 -1.80 -0.13
C THR A 58 -17.92 -1.51 1.14
N ASP A 59 -17.56 -0.46 1.87
CA ASP A 59 -18.33 0.06 2.99
C ASP A 59 -18.14 1.58 3.10
N ALA A 60 -19.23 2.29 3.38
CA ALA A 60 -19.25 3.71 3.67
C ALA A 60 -20.28 3.93 4.78
N SER A 61 -19.80 3.86 6.01
CA SER A 61 -20.60 3.93 7.23
C SER A 61 -20.12 5.07 8.10
N ASP A 62 -20.84 5.34 9.20
CA ASP A 62 -20.40 6.32 10.21
C ASP A 62 -19.11 5.88 10.90
N ASP A 63 -18.72 4.60 10.81
CA ASP A 63 -17.51 4.05 11.41
C ASP A 63 -16.27 4.14 10.50
N GLY A 64 -16.46 4.26 9.18
CA GLY A 64 -15.36 4.52 8.26
C GLY A 64 -15.70 4.35 6.78
N LEU A 65 -14.64 4.45 5.97
CA LEU A 65 -14.66 4.14 4.55
C LEU A 65 -13.75 2.93 4.29
N SER A 66 -14.30 1.89 3.67
CA SER A 66 -13.53 0.73 3.20
C SER A 66 -13.45 0.73 1.69
N LEU A 67 -12.22 0.65 1.17
CA LEU A 67 -11.92 0.58 -0.25
C LEU A 67 -11.27 -0.76 -0.56
N GLU A 68 -11.76 -1.44 -1.57
CA GLU A 68 -11.16 -2.65 -2.10
C GLU A 68 -10.43 -2.34 -3.41
N PHE A 69 -9.14 -2.65 -3.46
CA PHE A 69 -8.29 -2.50 -4.62
C PHE A 69 -8.05 -3.84 -5.30
N ARG A 70 -8.01 -3.81 -6.64
CA ARG A 70 -7.61 -4.95 -7.49
C ARG A 70 -6.93 -4.44 -8.74
N PHE A 71 -5.99 -5.23 -9.29
CA PHE A 71 -5.55 -4.99 -10.66
C PHE A 71 -6.59 -5.63 -11.60
N ALA A 72 -6.97 -4.93 -12.66
CA ALA A 72 -7.86 -5.43 -13.68
C ALA A 72 -7.43 -4.94 -15.05
N GLU A 73 -7.76 -5.68 -16.10
CA GLU A 73 -7.69 -5.13 -17.46
C GLU A 73 -8.84 -4.14 -17.66
N ALA A 74 -8.57 -3.07 -18.42
CA ALA A 74 -9.57 -2.07 -18.76
C ALA A 74 -10.67 -2.70 -19.64
N SER A 75 -11.73 -3.19 -18.99
CA SER A 75 -12.85 -3.92 -19.57
C SER A 75 -14.13 -3.56 -18.82
N ALA A 76 -15.30 -3.81 -19.40
CA ALA A 76 -16.57 -3.49 -18.75
C ALA A 76 -16.76 -4.26 -17.42
N GLU A 77 -16.24 -5.49 -17.36
CA GLU A 77 -16.43 -6.39 -16.21
C GLU A 77 -15.40 -6.20 -15.10
N HIS A 78 -14.26 -5.55 -15.40
CA HIS A 78 -13.19 -5.30 -14.43
C HIS A 78 -12.79 -6.56 -13.63
N ALA A 79 -12.76 -7.71 -14.30
CA ALA A 79 -12.41 -8.97 -13.67
C ALA A 79 -11.01 -8.88 -13.04
N PRO A 80 -10.79 -9.44 -11.82
CA PRO A 80 -9.49 -9.43 -11.18
C PRO A 80 -8.42 -10.05 -12.08
N HIS A 81 -7.36 -9.30 -12.31
CA HIS A 81 -6.20 -9.78 -13.03
C HIS A 81 -5.35 -10.67 -12.09
N PRO A 82 -4.81 -11.80 -12.56
CA PRO A 82 -4.04 -12.74 -11.72
C PRO A 82 -2.82 -12.13 -11.01
N VAL A 83 -2.31 -11.01 -11.51
CA VAL A 83 -1.18 -10.28 -10.89
C VAL A 83 -1.53 -9.70 -9.53
N SER A 84 -2.82 -9.52 -9.21
CA SER A 84 -3.26 -8.80 -8.01
C SER A 84 -2.72 -9.42 -6.72
N ALA A 85 -2.88 -10.73 -6.55
CA ALA A 85 -2.45 -11.42 -5.34
C ALA A 85 -0.94 -11.26 -5.11
N MET A 86 -0.14 -11.55 -6.13
CA MET A 86 1.32 -11.43 -6.07
C MET A 86 1.76 -9.97 -5.86
N ALA A 87 1.10 -9.00 -6.51
CA ALA A 87 1.41 -7.59 -6.37
C ALA A 87 1.17 -7.09 -4.93
N PHE A 88 0.03 -7.45 -4.34
CA PHE A 88 -0.33 -7.02 -2.99
C PHE A 88 0.46 -7.74 -1.91
N GLU A 89 0.79 -9.01 -2.11
CA GLU A 89 1.69 -9.75 -1.22
C GLU A 89 3.08 -9.11 -1.20
N ALA A 90 3.69 -8.90 -2.37
CA ALA A 90 5.00 -8.24 -2.48
C ALA A 90 4.99 -6.81 -1.92
N PHE A 91 3.90 -6.07 -2.14
CA PHE A 91 3.70 -4.72 -1.61
C PHE A 91 3.64 -4.71 -0.08
N LEU A 92 2.80 -5.56 0.53
CA LEU A 92 2.66 -5.63 1.99
C LEU A 92 3.93 -6.16 2.66
N ASP A 93 4.63 -7.10 2.03
CA ASP A 93 5.91 -7.60 2.52
C ASP A 93 7.01 -6.53 2.46
N GLY A 94 7.06 -5.78 1.35
CA GLY A 94 7.96 -4.63 1.19
C GLY A 94 7.69 -3.55 2.23
N LEU A 95 6.42 -3.15 2.39
CA LEU A 95 6.02 -2.15 3.36
C LEU A 95 6.29 -2.60 4.81
N SER A 96 5.97 -3.86 5.12
CA SER A 96 6.24 -4.44 6.45
C SER A 96 7.74 -4.50 6.75
N SER A 97 8.55 -4.88 5.76
CA SER A 97 10.00 -4.94 5.90
C SER A 97 10.59 -3.56 6.12
N TYR A 98 10.13 -2.57 5.36
CA TYR A 98 10.52 -1.16 5.51
C TYR A 98 10.16 -0.62 6.91
N ILE A 99 8.94 -0.86 7.39
CA ILE A 99 8.51 -0.42 8.72
C ILE A 99 9.35 -1.07 9.82
N LYS A 100 9.64 -2.37 9.70
CA LYS A 100 10.44 -3.12 10.69
C LYS A 100 11.92 -2.74 10.70
N SER A 101 12.48 -2.38 9.54
CA SER A 101 13.87 -1.95 9.41
C SER A 101 14.07 -0.48 9.77
N SER A 102 13.02 0.33 9.71
CA SER A 102 13.06 1.74 10.10
C SER A 102 13.26 1.87 11.62
N PRO A 103 14.36 2.50 12.08
CA PRO A 103 14.61 2.69 13.50
C PRO A 103 13.57 3.64 14.10
N MET A 104 12.55 3.05 14.73
CA MET A 104 11.64 3.64 15.72
C MET A 104 11.03 5.03 15.38
N ARG A 105 10.06 5.07 14.45
CA ARG A 105 9.05 6.14 14.41
C ARG A 105 8.06 6.11 15.59
N THR A 106 8.13 5.08 16.44
CA THR A 106 7.08 4.79 17.43
C THR A 106 7.23 5.48 18.79
N LEU A 107 8.27 6.29 19.03
CA LEU A 107 8.47 6.90 20.36
C LEU A 107 8.81 8.40 20.42
N TRP A 108 9.28 9.03 19.33
CA TRP A 108 9.64 10.46 19.36
C TRP A 108 9.29 11.08 18.02
N GLY A 109 8.36 12.03 18.03
CA GLY A 109 7.71 12.64 16.86
C GLY A 109 8.60 13.53 15.99
N ASP A 110 9.84 13.13 15.71
CA ASP A 110 10.65 13.74 14.68
C ASP A 110 11.63 12.72 14.08
N VAL A 111 11.70 12.68 12.75
CA VAL A 111 12.56 11.76 12.00
C VAL A 111 13.82 12.54 11.60
N PRO A 112 15.03 12.03 11.87
CA PRO A 112 16.22 12.64 11.30
C PRO A 112 16.18 12.54 9.77
N THR A 113 16.41 13.66 9.11
CA THR A 113 16.53 13.76 7.65
C THR A 113 17.54 12.74 7.09
N ARG A 114 17.21 12.16 5.94
CA ARG A 114 17.92 11.23 5.00
C ARG A 114 19.42 10.94 5.19
N GLY A 115 20.22 11.85 5.76
CA GLY A 115 21.66 11.71 5.96
C GLY A 115 22.10 10.82 7.13
N GLU A 116 21.21 10.41 8.04
CA GLU A 116 21.60 9.63 9.23
C GLU A 116 21.35 8.11 9.13
N ARG A 117 20.74 7.63 8.03
CA ARG A 117 20.64 6.19 7.73
C ARG A 117 22.01 5.68 7.31
N SER A 118 22.86 5.37 8.28
CA SER A 118 24.19 4.83 8.06
C SER A 118 24.11 3.37 7.58
N GLY A 119 24.38 3.13 6.29
CA GLY A 119 24.98 1.86 5.83
C GLY A 119 24.13 0.90 5.00
N GLN A 120 22.88 1.19 4.66
CA GLN A 120 22.13 0.41 3.66
C GLN A 120 21.81 1.30 2.46
N GLU A 121 22.29 0.91 1.28
CA GLU A 121 21.80 1.48 0.02
C GLU A 121 20.30 1.16 -0.07
N SER A 122 19.45 2.15 0.24
CA SER A 122 18.00 2.04 0.04
C SER A 122 17.72 1.81 -1.45
N GLY A 123 17.07 0.69 -1.76
CA GLY A 123 16.68 0.39 -3.14
C GLY A 123 15.55 1.32 -3.60
N PRO A 124 15.28 1.42 -4.92
CA PRO A 124 14.16 2.22 -5.44
C PRO A 124 12.79 1.88 -4.81
N LEU A 125 12.61 0.63 -4.36
CA LEU A 125 11.39 0.19 -3.67
C LEU A 125 11.29 0.76 -2.24
N ASP A 126 12.40 0.98 -1.55
CA ASP A 126 12.39 1.53 -0.18
C ASP A 126 11.93 2.99 -0.17
N ASP A 127 12.42 3.80 -1.12
CA ASP A 127 11.96 5.18 -1.33
C ASP A 127 10.45 5.21 -1.59
N ARG A 128 9.93 4.21 -2.29
CA ARG A 128 8.51 4.08 -2.55
C ARG A 128 7.71 3.68 -1.31
N MET A 129 8.20 2.73 -0.51
CA MET A 129 7.55 2.34 0.75
C MET A 129 7.55 3.47 1.78
N GLU A 130 8.61 4.28 1.82
CA GLU A 130 8.67 5.49 2.62
C GLU A 130 7.57 6.50 2.24
N GLN A 131 7.39 6.70 0.94
CA GLN A 131 6.36 7.61 0.44
C GLN A 131 4.97 7.08 0.79
N VAL A 132 4.71 5.78 0.62
CA VAL A 132 3.45 5.15 1.03
C VAL A 132 3.21 5.38 2.52
N LEU A 133 4.18 5.03 3.37
CA LEU A 133 4.07 5.17 4.82
C LEU A 133 3.74 6.62 5.22
N SER A 134 4.41 7.60 4.63
CA SER A 134 4.18 9.02 4.93
C SER A 134 2.78 9.49 4.50
N GLU A 135 2.25 8.97 3.39
CA GLU A 135 0.88 9.27 2.94
C GLU A 135 -0.17 8.60 3.83
N LEU A 136 0.09 7.37 4.28
CA LEU A 136 -0.76 6.64 5.21
C LEU A 136 -0.86 7.37 6.56
N GLU A 137 0.28 7.78 7.14
CA GLU A 137 0.33 8.52 8.41
C GLU A 137 -0.44 9.85 8.36
N ARG A 138 -0.46 10.51 7.19
CA ARG A 138 -1.17 11.77 7.00
C ARG A 138 -2.69 11.63 7.12
N LEU A 139 -3.25 10.45 6.85
CA LEU A 139 -4.68 10.19 6.92
C LEU A 139 -5.15 9.75 8.32
N GLY A 140 -4.22 9.52 9.26
CA GLY A 140 -4.51 9.14 10.64
C GLY A 140 -4.58 7.62 10.85
N ASP A 141 -5.58 7.18 11.62
CA ASP A 141 -5.74 5.77 11.96
C ASP A 141 -6.26 4.98 10.76
N ILE A 142 -5.45 4.10 10.20
CA ILE A 142 -5.78 3.36 8.98
C ILE A 142 -5.42 1.88 9.08
N GLU A 143 -6.04 1.07 8.23
CA GLU A 143 -5.70 -0.35 8.09
C GLU A 143 -5.56 -0.73 6.62
N LEU A 144 -4.46 -1.41 6.30
CA LEU A 144 -4.24 -2.12 5.04
C LEU A 144 -4.32 -3.62 5.30
N SER A 145 -5.04 -4.37 4.48
CA SER A 145 -5.08 -5.83 4.59
C SER A 145 -5.22 -6.53 3.25
N SER A 146 -4.65 -7.72 3.16
CA SER A 146 -4.85 -8.64 2.03
C SER A 146 -4.83 -10.07 2.57
N GLY A 147 -5.99 -10.72 2.51
CA GLY A 147 -6.16 -12.08 3.04
C GLY A 147 -6.00 -12.10 4.55
N VAL A 148 -4.96 -12.79 5.04
CA VAL A 148 -4.64 -12.86 6.47
C VAL A 148 -3.69 -11.73 6.92
N ARG A 149 -2.97 -11.12 5.97
CA ARG A 149 -1.97 -10.09 6.24
C ARG A 149 -2.67 -8.77 6.55
N ARG A 150 -2.22 -8.09 7.60
CA ARG A 150 -2.73 -6.78 8.01
C ARG A 150 -1.61 -5.87 8.48
N ILE A 151 -1.66 -4.60 8.09
CA ILE A 151 -0.86 -3.51 8.65
C ILE A 151 -1.83 -2.45 9.15
N ARG A 152 -1.82 -2.18 10.45
CA ARG A 152 -2.65 -1.15 11.07
C ARG A 152 -1.75 -0.04 11.59
N LEU A 153 -2.02 1.19 11.16
CA LEU A 153 -1.33 2.39 11.64
C LEU A 153 -2.31 3.14 12.53
N THR A 154 -1.87 3.50 13.72
CA THR A 154 -2.64 4.29 14.66
C THR A 154 -1.77 5.39 15.25
N SER A 155 -2.39 6.37 15.90
CA SER A 155 -1.65 7.36 16.70
C SER A 155 -0.74 6.73 17.78
N GLY A 156 -1.01 5.48 18.19
CA GLY A 156 -0.25 4.74 19.19
C GLY A 156 0.89 3.87 18.62
N GLY A 157 1.06 3.82 17.30
CA GLY A 157 2.08 3.03 16.63
C GLY A 157 1.54 2.14 15.52
N VAL A 158 2.38 1.20 15.07
CA VAL A 158 2.10 0.31 13.94
C VAL A 158 2.00 -1.14 14.41
N GLU A 159 0.93 -1.82 14.01
CA GLU A 159 0.73 -3.26 14.23
C GLU A 159 0.78 -4.00 12.89
N ILE A 160 1.58 -5.06 12.82
CA ILE A 160 1.73 -5.89 11.61
C ILE A 160 1.35 -7.32 11.96
N THR A 161 0.28 -7.83 11.35
CA THR A 161 -0.19 -9.20 11.50
C THR A 161 0.21 -10.02 10.25
N PRO A 162 0.78 -11.23 10.43
CA PRO A 162 0.94 -12.19 9.34
C PRO A 162 -0.42 -12.66 8.83
#